data_AF-A0A3Q3SQB1-F1
#
_entry.id   AF-A0A3Q3SQB1-F1
#
_cell.length_a   1.000
_cell.length_b   1.000
_cell.length_c   1.000
_cell.angle_alpha   90.00
_cell.angle_beta   90.00
_cell.angle_gamma   90.00
#
_symmetry.space_group_name_H-M   'P 1'
#
loop_
_entity.id
_entity.type
_entity.pdbx_description
1 polymer ?
#
loop_
_entity_poly.entity_id
_entity_poly.type
_entity_poly.pdbx_seq_one_letter_code
_entity_poly.pdbx_strand_id
1 'polypeptide(L)'
;MTYFSDRKVHRKEPKSQDIYLRLLVKLYRFLARRTNAPFNKVVLRRLFMSRTNRPPISISRLIRKMKLPGRENRIAVVVGTVTDDVRIQEVPKHFGKAPGTPHSHTKPYVRSKGRKFERARGRRPSCAYKN
;
A
#
# COMPACT_ATOMS: atom_id res chain seq x y z
N MET A 1 -20.67 33.70 -29.45
CA MET A 1 -19.31 33.21 -29.74
C MET A 1 -18.89 32.28 -28.62
N THR A 2 -18.90 30.96 -28.85
CA THR A 2 -18.25 30.00 -27.96
C THR A 2 -16.81 29.82 -28.47
N TYR A 3 -15.83 30.20 -27.66
CA TYR A 3 -14.42 30.08 -28.02
C TYR A 3 -14.00 28.61 -27.88
N PHE A 4 -13.04 28.17 -28.70
CA PHE A 4 -12.57 26.76 -28.74
C PHE A 4 -12.13 26.22 -27.36
N SER A 5 -11.75 27.09 -26.43
CA SER A 5 -11.29 26.78 -25.07
C SER A 5 -12.40 26.63 -24.01
N ASP A 6 -13.67 26.93 -24.31
CA ASP A 6 -14.73 26.95 -23.29
C ASP A 6 -15.14 25.53 -22.81
N ARG A 7 -14.81 24.49 -23.59
CA ARG A 7 -15.20 23.11 -23.29
C ARG A 7 -14.24 22.45 -22.29
N LYS A 8 -14.68 22.32 -21.03
CA LYS A 8 -13.92 21.60 -20.00
C LYS A 8 -13.88 20.09 -20.25
N VAL A 9 -12.70 19.55 -20.51
CA VAL A 9 -12.48 18.11 -20.75
C VAL A 9 -12.35 17.36 -19.41
N HIS A 10 -13.48 16.92 -18.87
CA HIS A 10 -13.51 16.02 -17.70
C HIS A 10 -14.66 15.03 -17.83
N ARG A 11 -14.48 13.84 -17.24
CA ARG A 11 -15.51 12.79 -17.24
C ARG A 11 -16.57 13.11 -16.19
N LYS A 12 -17.84 13.01 -16.61
CA LYS A 12 -19.01 13.17 -15.74
C LYS A 12 -19.63 11.84 -15.31
N GLU A 13 -19.22 10.74 -15.95
CA GLU A 13 -19.70 9.38 -15.70
C GLU A 13 -18.61 8.35 -16.09
N PRO A 14 -18.69 7.09 -15.62
CA PRO A 14 -17.78 6.05 -16.07
C PRO A 14 -18.13 5.65 -17.51
N LYS A 15 -17.12 5.42 -18.36
CA LYS A 15 -17.31 4.90 -19.72
C LYS A 15 -17.76 3.43 -19.72
N SER A 16 -17.47 2.69 -18.65
CA SER A 16 -17.81 1.26 -18.54
C SER A 16 -19.30 1.06 -18.27
N GLN A 17 -19.88 0.02 -18.87
CA GLN A 17 -21.29 -0.37 -18.71
C GLN A 17 -21.52 -1.33 -17.54
N ASP A 18 -20.48 -1.65 -16.76
CA ASP A 18 -20.58 -2.49 -15.57
C ASP A 18 -21.63 -1.95 -14.57
N ILE A 19 -22.63 -2.78 -14.29
CA ILE A 19 -23.77 -2.46 -13.42
C ILE A 19 -23.29 -2.15 -11.99
N TYR A 20 -22.33 -2.91 -11.46
CA TYR A 20 -21.84 -2.73 -10.09
C TYR A 20 -21.13 -1.37 -9.93
N LEU A 21 -20.32 -1.00 -10.92
CA LEU A 21 -19.68 0.32 -10.96
C LEU A 21 -20.72 1.45 -11.01
N ARG A 22 -21.79 1.29 -11.81
CA ARG A 22 -22.86 2.30 -11.92
C ARG A 22 -23.67 2.44 -10.63
N LEU A 23 -23.94 1.34 -9.94
CA LEU A 23 -24.61 1.37 -8.63
C LEU A 23 -23.78 2.13 -7.58
N LEU A 24 -22.47 1.83 -7.51
CA LEU A 24 -21.56 2.52 -6.60
C LEU A 24 -21.45 4.03 -6.92
N VAL A 25 -21.40 4.37 -8.21
CA VAL A 25 -21.45 5.77 -8.68
C VAL A 25 -22.75 6.45 -8.25
N LYS A 26 -23.90 5.79 -8.35
CA LYS A 26 -25.20 6.36 -7.94
C LYS A 26 -25.20 6.70 -6.45
N LEU A 27 -24.66 5.82 -5.61
CA LEU A 27 -24.48 6.06 -4.18
C LEU A 27 -23.56 7.26 -3.91
N TYR A 28 -22.34 7.26 -4.46
CA TYR A 28 -21.38 8.34 -4.21
C TYR A 28 -21.80 9.67 -4.84
N ARG A 29 -22.61 9.67 -5.90
CA ARG A 29 -23.22 10.88 -6.48
C ARG A 29 -24.29 11.47 -5.55
N PHE A 30 -25.06 10.64 -4.86
CA PHE A 30 -25.96 11.09 -3.80
C PHE A 30 -25.18 11.67 -2.62
N LEU A 31 -24.21 10.91 -2.08
CA LEU A 31 -23.40 11.34 -0.93
C LEU A 31 -22.61 12.62 -1.22
N ALA A 32 -21.94 12.72 -2.37
CA ALA A 32 -21.13 13.89 -2.71
C ALA A 32 -21.96 15.18 -2.91
N ARG A 33 -23.26 15.05 -3.19
CA ARG A 33 -24.19 16.18 -3.29
C ARG A 33 -24.79 16.56 -1.94
N ARG A 34 -25.11 15.57 -1.10
CA ARG A 34 -25.85 15.78 0.17
C ARG A 34 -24.95 15.97 1.39
N THR A 35 -23.65 15.68 1.26
CA THR A 35 -22.67 15.83 2.36
C THR A 35 -21.58 16.83 1.98
N ASN A 36 -21.06 17.53 2.98
CA ASN A 36 -19.96 18.49 2.80
C ASN A 36 -18.57 17.85 2.85
N ALA A 37 -18.48 16.52 2.96
CA ALA A 37 -17.20 15.81 3.03
C ALA A 37 -16.48 15.82 1.66
N PRO A 38 -15.27 16.41 1.55
CA PRO A 38 -14.54 16.48 0.28
C PRO A 38 -14.11 15.09 -0.21
N PHE A 39 -13.96 14.13 0.71
CA PHE A 39 -13.66 12.73 0.41
C PHE A 39 -14.61 12.12 -0.63
N ASN A 40 -15.92 12.33 -0.48
CA ASN A 40 -16.93 11.75 -1.38
C ASN A 40 -16.79 12.29 -2.82
N LYS A 41 -16.47 13.58 -2.96
CA LYS A 41 -16.20 14.20 -4.27
C LYS A 41 -14.96 13.59 -4.94
N VAL A 42 -13.92 13.28 -4.16
CA VAL A 42 -12.70 12.63 -4.65
C VAL A 42 -12.98 11.19 -5.08
N VAL A 43 -13.70 10.41 -4.27
CA VAL A 43 -14.05 9.01 -4.59
C VAL A 43 -14.90 8.95 -5.87
N LEU A 44 -15.94 9.79 -5.98
CA LEU A 44 -16.78 9.86 -7.18
C LEU A 44 -15.96 10.18 -8.44
N ARG A 45 -15.07 11.16 -8.36
CA ARG A 45 -14.18 11.52 -9.48
C ARG A 45 -13.27 10.35 -9.87
N ARG A 46 -12.77 9.57 -8.90
CA ARG A 46 -11.91 8.40 -9.14
C ARG A 46 -12.68 7.24 -9.77
N LEU A 47 -13.95 7.03 -9.43
CA LEU A 47 -14.79 6.00 -10.06
C LEU A 47 -14.98 6.22 -11.58
N PHE A 48 -14.92 7.47 -12.05
CA PHE A 48 -15.02 7.82 -13.49
C PHE A 48 -13.72 7.60 -14.27
N MET A 49 -12.58 7.44 -13.58
CA MET A 49 -11.26 7.32 -14.22
C MET A 49 -11.13 6.00 -15.00
N SER A 50 -10.35 6.01 -16.08
CA SER A 50 -9.98 4.80 -16.83
C SER A 50 -9.08 3.90 -15.97
N ARG A 51 -8.94 2.63 -16.38
CA ARG A 51 -8.04 1.68 -15.72
C ARG A 51 -6.58 2.16 -15.72
N THR A 52 -6.11 2.75 -16.83
CA THR A 52 -4.77 3.37 -16.91
C THR A 52 -4.56 4.46 -15.87
N ASN A 53 -5.59 5.25 -15.59
CA ASN A 53 -5.55 6.32 -14.58
C ASN A 53 -5.86 5.82 -13.16
N ARG A 54 -6.08 4.52 -12.98
CA ARG A 54 -6.27 3.82 -11.71
C ARG A 54 -5.26 2.67 -11.61
N PRO A 55 -3.96 2.98 -11.49
CA PRO A 55 -2.92 1.96 -11.44
C PRO A 55 -3.12 1.05 -10.20
N PRO A 56 -2.78 -0.24 -10.31
CA PRO A 56 -2.82 -1.14 -9.17
C PRO A 56 -1.89 -0.66 -8.05
N ILE A 57 -2.33 -0.80 -6.80
CA ILE A 57 -1.52 -0.46 -5.62
C ILE A 57 -1.08 -1.74 -4.94
N SER A 58 0.23 -1.91 -4.74
CA SER A 58 0.76 -3.04 -4.00
C SER A 58 0.52 -2.92 -2.50
N ILE A 59 0.37 -4.06 -1.83
CA ILE A 59 0.28 -4.14 -0.36
C ILE A 59 1.49 -3.48 0.30
N SER A 60 2.70 -3.64 -0.27
CA SER A 60 3.94 -2.99 0.23
C SER A 60 3.81 -1.47 0.28
N ARG A 61 3.24 -0.87 -0.77
CA ARG A 61 3.07 0.58 -0.86
C ARG A 61 2.00 1.07 0.11
N LEU A 62 0.93 0.29 0.31
CA LEU A 62 -0.11 0.59 1.30
C LEU A 62 0.46 0.56 2.72
N ILE A 63 1.17 -0.51 3.09
CA ILE A 63 1.79 -0.66 4.43
C ILE A 63 2.73 0.52 4.71
N ARG A 64 3.60 0.90 3.76
CA ARG A 64 4.51 2.05 3.92
C ARG A 64 3.77 3.36 4.16
N LYS A 65 2.61 3.56 3.52
CA LYS A 65 1.79 4.77 3.69
C LYS A 65 0.96 4.78 4.97
N MET A 66 0.64 3.61 5.52
CA MET A 66 -0.05 3.45 6.79
C MET A 66 0.89 3.57 8.00
N LYS A 67 2.17 3.18 7.86
CA LYS A 67 3.21 3.32 8.90
C LYS A 67 3.68 4.76 9.15
N LEU A 68 3.21 5.74 8.37
CA LEU A 68 3.57 7.14 8.61
C LEU A 68 2.92 7.63 9.92
N PRO A 69 3.60 8.46 10.71
CA PRO A 69 3.08 8.93 12.00
C PRO A 69 1.74 9.67 11.82
N GLY A 70 0.85 9.53 12.80
CA GLY A 70 -0.48 10.16 12.80
C GLY A 70 -1.54 9.46 11.94
N ARG A 71 -1.29 8.22 11.50
CA ARG A 71 -2.23 7.40 10.71
C ARG A 71 -2.62 6.07 11.34
N GLU A 72 -2.23 5.89 12.60
CA GLU A 72 -2.70 4.80 13.43
C GLU A 72 -4.23 4.87 13.53
N ASN A 73 -4.91 3.73 13.46
CA ASN A 73 -6.37 3.60 13.48
C ASN A 73 -7.13 4.25 12.31
N ARG A 74 -6.46 4.66 11.23
CA ARG A 74 -7.13 5.13 10.01
C ARG A 74 -7.40 3.98 9.04
N ILE A 75 -8.44 4.14 8.22
CA ILE A 75 -8.78 3.17 7.18
C ILE A 75 -8.09 3.56 5.87
N ALA A 76 -7.35 2.62 5.26
CA ALA A 76 -6.80 2.80 3.92
C ALA A 76 -7.89 2.58 2.87
N VAL A 77 -8.23 3.62 2.11
CA VAL A 77 -9.21 3.53 1.01
C VAL A 77 -8.51 3.59 -0.34
N VAL A 78 -8.71 2.55 -1.16
CA VAL A 78 -8.19 2.46 -2.53
C VAL A 78 -9.37 2.31 -3.50
N VAL A 79 -9.41 3.16 -4.53
CA VAL A 79 -10.36 3.06 -5.65
C VAL A 79 -9.62 2.46 -6.83
N GLY A 80 -9.45 1.14 -6.83
CA GLY A 80 -8.64 0.42 -7.80
C GLY A 80 -8.25 -0.97 -7.29
N THR A 81 -7.47 -1.68 -8.08
CA THR A 81 -7.00 -3.03 -7.72
C THR A 81 -5.88 -2.94 -6.68
N VAL A 82 -5.98 -3.74 -5.63
CA VAL A 82 -4.88 -3.96 -4.68
C VAL A 82 -4.17 -5.25 -5.07
N THR A 83 -2.87 -5.21 -5.27
CA THR A 83 -2.07 -6.36 -5.69
C THR A 83 -1.21 -6.87 -4.55
N ASP A 84 -1.12 -8.19 -4.43
CA ASP A 84 -0.20 -8.83 -3.49
C ASP A 84 1.27 -8.55 -3.86
N ASP A 85 2.15 -8.58 -2.86
CA ASP A 85 3.59 -8.41 -3.02
C ASP A 85 4.31 -9.48 -2.21
N VAL A 86 4.58 -10.62 -2.85
CA VAL A 86 5.18 -11.85 -2.29
C VAL A 86 6.54 -11.62 -1.60
N ARG A 87 7.20 -10.49 -1.87
CA ARG A 87 8.44 -10.08 -1.19
C ARG A 87 8.22 -9.66 0.27
N ILE A 88 6.97 -9.44 0.67
CA ILE A 88 6.59 -9.16 2.06
C ILE A 88 6.27 -10.50 2.74
N GLN A 89 7.20 -11.02 3.52
CA GLN A 89 6.99 -12.27 4.27
C GLN A 89 6.33 -12.06 5.65
N GLU A 90 6.34 -10.83 6.20
CA GLU A 90 5.35 -10.21 7.13
C GLU A 90 5.92 -8.90 7.75
N VAL A 91 5.04 -8.06 8.33
CA VAL A 91 5.35 -6.85 9.14
C VAL A 91 6.55 -7.12 10.09
N PRO A 92 7.48 -6.16 10.23
CA PRO A 92 8.93 -6.34 10.05
C PRO A 92 9.63 -7.29 11.04
N LYS A 93 10.55 -8.14 10.55
CA LYS A 93 11.54 -8.90 11.37
C LYS A 93 13.00 -8.80 10.92
N HIS A 94 13.33 -7.90 9.99
CA HIS A 94 14.70 -7.70 9.48
C HIS A 94 15.26 -6.28 9.71
N PHE A 95 14.55 -5.45 10.46
CA PHE A 95 15.01 -4.10 10.79
C PHE A 95 15.45 -4.04 12.27
N GLY A 96 16.60 -3.43 12.50
CA GLY A 96 17.29 -3.37 13.79
C GLY A 96 18.81 -3.23 13.59
N LYS A 97 19.58 -3.19 14.67
CA LYS A 97 21.06 -3.19 14.61
C LYS A 97 21.56 -4.41 13.83
N ALA A 98 22.69 -4.28 13.12
CA ALA A 98 23.18 -5.33 12.22
C ALA A 98 23.35 -6.68 12.96
N PRO A 99 22.97 -7.82 12.36
CA PRO A 99 23.20 -9.13 12.95
C PRO A 99 24.68 -9.31 13.30
N GLY A 100 24.99 -9.43 14.58
CA GLY A 100 26.37 -9.52 15.06
C GLY A 100 26.90 -8.25 15.71
N THR A 101 26.12 -7.19 15.90
CA THR A 101 26.46 -6.17 16.91
C THR A 101 26.06 -6.67 18.30
N PRO A 102 26.76 -6.29 19.39
CA PRO A 102 26.40 -6.67 20.74
C PRO A 102 24.93 -6.35 21.06
N HIS A 103 24.22 -7.30 21.68
CA HIS A 103 22.80 -7.18 22.06
C HIS A 103 21.81 -7.04 20.87
N SER A 104 22.19 -7.45 19.66
CA SER A 104 21.27 -7.51 18.51
C SER A 104 20.55 -8.86 18.40
N HIS A 105 19.23 -8.82 18.23
CA HIS A 105 18.39 -9.99 17.98
C HIS A 105 17.96 -10.10 16.50
N THR A 106 18.52 -9.28 15.62
CA THR A 106 18.19 -9.24 14.19
C THR A 106 18.61 -10.55 13.51
N LYS A 107 17.67 -11.20 12.81
CA LYS A 107 17.89 -12.48 12.14
C LYS A 107 18.72 -12.28 10.86
N PRO A 108 19.86 -12.98 10.69
CA PRO A 108 20.65 -12.90 9.47
C PRO A 108 19.93 -13.57 8.28
N TYR A 109 20.28 -13.15 7.08
CA TYR A 109 19.75 -13.72 5.84
C TYR A 109 20.50 -15.00 5.49
N VAL A 110 19.92 -16.16 5.82
CA VAL A 110 20.54 -17.47 5.56
C VAL A 110 19.69 -18.27 4.58
N ARG A 111 20.33 -18.86 3.55
CA ARG A 111 19.67 -19.64 2.49
C ARG A 111 18.93 -20.88 3.00
N SER A 112 19.44 -21.52 4.06
CA SER A 112 18.79 -22.66 4.73
C SER A 112 19.11 -22.67 6.23
N LYS A 113 18.25 -23.27 7.05
CA LYS A 113 18.48 -23.42 8.50
C LYS A 113 19.10 -24.80 8.78
N GLY A 114 20.16 -24.84 9.57
CA GLY A 114 20.78 -26.11 9.98
C GLY A 114 21.99 -25.94 10.89
N ARG A 115 22.53 -27.04 11.40
CA ARG A 115 23.72 -27.04 12.28
C ARG A 115 24.95 -26.40 11.60
N LYS A 116 25.04 -26.51 10.28
CA LYS A 116 26.17 -26.03 9.45
C LYS A 116 26.04 -24.58 8.96
N PHE A 117 24.88 -23.93 9.12
CA PHE A 117 24.64 -22.60 8.55
C PHE A 117 24.60 -21.52 9.65
N GLU A 118 25.60 -20.63 9.66
CA GLU A 118 25.71 -19.45 10.54
C GLU A 118 25.54 -19.69 12.06
N ARG A 119 26.10 -20.78 12.60
CA ARG A 119 26.09 -21.10 14.05
C ARG A 119 27.48 -21.20 14.70
N ALA A 120 28.55 -20.88 13.97
CA ALA A 120 29.94 -21.04 14.39
C ALA A 120 30.49 -19.75 15.04
N ARG A 121 31.53 -19.15 14.46
CA ARG A 121 32.20 -17.94 14.94
C ARG A 121 31.21 -16.76 15.06
N GLY A 122 31.29 -16.01 16.15
CA GLY A 122 30.40 -14.86 16.42
C GLY A 122 29.03 -15.23 17.02
N ARG A 123 28.70 -16.52 17.15
CA ARG A 123 27.44 -17.01 17.74
C ARG A 123 27.63 -17.87 18.99
N ARG A 124 28.83 -18.42 19.19
CA ARG A 124 29.17 -19.32 20.31
C ARG A 124 30.52 -18.91 20.92
N PRO A 125 30.67 -18.98 22.26
CA PRO A 125 31.91 -18.58 22.92
C PRO A 125 33.07 -19.54 22.59
N SER A 126 32.76 -20.80 22.30
CA SER A 126 33.74 -21.85 21.97
C SER A 126 34.41 -21.69 20.60
N CYS A 127 33.98 -20.74 19.77
CA CYS A 127 34.50 -20.52 18.43
C CYS A 127 34.99 -19.07 18.30
N ALA A 128 36.15 -18.80 18.88
CA ALA A 128 36.83 -17.50 18.97
C ALA A 128 36.11 -16.41 19.78
N TYR A 129 34.89 -16.00 19.40
CA TYR A 129 34.13 -14.97 20.12
C TYR A 129 32.62 -15.11 19.91
N LYS A 130 31.82 -14.49 20.80
CA LYS A 130 30.36 -14.38 20.70
C LYS A 130 29.93 -12.93 20.92
N ASN A 131 29.02 -12.46 20.06
CA ASN A 131 28.40 -11.13 20.13
C ASN A 131 27.03 -11.17 20.81
#